data_AF-A0A926TG66-F1
#
_entry.id   AF-A0A926TG66-F1
#
_cell.length_a   1.000
_cell.length_b   1.000
_cell.length_c   1.000
_cell.angle_alpha   90.00
_cell.angle_beta   90.00
_cell.angle_gamma   90.00
#
_symmetry.space_group_name_H-M   'P 1'
#
loop_
_entity.id
_entity.type
_entity.pdbx_description
1 polymer ?
#
loop_
_entity_poly.entity_id
_entity_poly.type
_entity_poly.pdbx_seq_one_letter_code
_entity_poly.pdbx_strand_id
1 'polypeptide(L)'
;MNDLYFACKNCKVFVDAGYRWAYWTLEQPGIVKRKEVIVAEVVLSAEEYWNPDLGEGSNWLYKGVLLSVREFLAIHREHEIIFGEYEDFISWDDESFLEWKQLGYLLTSLPRYFVEELKFKSWDEVCEYIEQRAETLVVGTRVARYS
;
A
#
# COMPACT_ATOMS: atom_id res chain seq x y z
N MET A 1 -2.84 -0.18 15.48
CA MET A 1 -1.75 -1.06 15.01
C MET A 1 -1.59 -0.69 13.56
N ASN A 2 -0.40 -0.26 13.19
CA ASN A 2 -0.28 0.79 12.19
C ASN A 2 0.20 0.21 10.86
N ASP A 3 -0.46 0.62 9.79
CA ASP A 3 -0.16 0.17 8.44
C ASP A 3 1.19 0.72 7.99
N LEU A 4 2.04 -0.16 7.45
CA LEU A 4 3.40 0.17 7.03
C LEU A 4 3.46 0.17 5.52
N TYR A 5 4.16 1.17 4.97
CA TYR A 5 4.22 1.45 3.55
C TYR A 5 5.64 1.73 3.08
N PHE A 6 5.86 1.49 1.79
CA PHE A 6 6.95 2.13 1.05
C PHE A 6 6.36 3.27 0.22
N ALA A 7 6.92 4.47 0.37
CA ALA A 7 6.45 5.69 -0.29
C ALA A 7 7.54 6.33 -1.12
N CYS A 8 7.28 6.49 -2.42
CA CYS A 8 8.18 7.14 -3.38
C CYS A 8 7.85 8.63 -3.43
N LYS A 9 8.72 9.46 -2.85
CA LYS A 9 8.51 10.91 -2.78
C LYS A 9 8.54 11.60 -4.14
N ASN A 10 9.32 11.07 -5.08
CA ASN A 10 9.43 11.62 -6.43
C ASN A 10 8.14 11.46 -7.22
N CYS A 11 7.53 10.28 -7.15
CA CYS A 11 6.33 9.95 -7.93
C CYS A 11 5.03 10.25 -7.18
N LYS A 12 5.10 10.53 -5.87
CA LYS A 12 3.96 10.65 -4.97
C LYS A 12 3.07 9.41 -5.03
N VAL A 13 3.70 8.24 -4.94
CA VAL A 13 3.00 6.95 -4.90
C VAL A 13 3.52 6.10 -3.75
N PHE A 14 2.69 5.22 -3.22
CA PHE A 14 3.07 4.33 -2.13
C PHE A 14 2.44 2.95 -2.28
N VAL A 15 3.00 1.95 -1.60
CA VAL A 15 2.52 0.56 -1.62
C VAL A 15 2.52 -0.02 -0.21
N ASP A 16 1.56 -0.90 0.08
CA ASP A 16 1.47 -1.64 1.34
C ASP A 16 2.71 -2.52 1.52
N ALA A 17 3.40 -2.43 2.66
CA ALA A 17 4.62 -3.19 2.93
C ALA A 17 4.36 -4.58 3.56
N GLY A 18 3.11 -4.94 3.87
CA GLY A 18 2.76 -6.19 4.54
C GLY A 18 2.55 -6.06 6.05
N TYR A 19 2.30 -4.85 6.55
CA TYR A 19 1.91 -4.60 7.94
C TYR A 19 2.90 -5.21 8.97
N ARG A 20 2.41 -6.03 9.92
CA ARG A 20 3.22 -6.75 10.92
C ARG A 20 4.38 -7.51 10.30
N TRP A 21 4.22 -8.02 9.07
CA TRP A 21 5.28 -8.75 8.39
C TRP A 21 6.51 -7.87 8.16
N ALA A 22 6.32 -6.67 7.60
CA ALA A 22 7.38 -5.69 7.39
C ALA A 22 8.03 -5.28 8.71
N TYR A 23 7.24 -5.10 9.76
CA TYR A 23 7.77 -4.77 11.09
C TYR A 23 8.76 -5.84 11.56
N TRP A 24 8.38 -7.12 11.54
CA TRP A 24 9.20 -8.20 12.10
C TRP A 24 10.39 -8.58 11.23
N THR A 25 10.29 -8.43 9.92
CA THR A 25 11.31 -8.92 8.97
C THR A 25 12.18 -7.82 8.37
N LEU A 26 11.81 -6.55 8.52
CA LEU A 26 12.59 -5.42 8.02
C LEU A 26 12.92 -4.40 9.12
N GLU A 27 11.90 -3.90 9.84
CA GLU A 27 12.09 -2.82 10.81
C GLU A 27 12.82 -3.30 12.08
N GLN A 28 12.33 -4.37 12.71
CA GLN A 28 12.89 -4.90 13.94
C GLN A 28 14.34 -5.41 13.79
N PRO A 29 14.73 -6.05 12.66
CA PRO A 29 16.13 -6.38 12.37
C PRO A 29 16.99 -5.16 12.01
N GLY A 30 16.39 -3.99 11.77
CA GLY A 30 17.09 -2.75 11.42
C GLY A 30 17.50 -2.63 9.94
N ILE A 31 16.90 -3.43 9.05
CA ILE A 31 17.10 -3.34 7.59
C ILE A 31 16.53 -2.02 7.05
N VAL A 32 15.39 -1.60 7.61
CA VAL A 32 14.77 -0.29 7.38
C VAL A 32 14.44 0.37 8.71
N LYS A 33 14.23 1.68 8.69
CA LYS A 33 13.72 2.44 9.83
C LYS A 33 12.65 3.39 9.35
N ARG A 34 11.63 3.60 10.19
CA ARG A 34 10.56 4.54 9.86
C ARG A 34 11.10 5.95 9.68
N LYS A 35 10.48 6.70 8.78
CA LYS A 35 10.83 8.08 8.42
C LYS A 35 12.20 8.24 7.77
N GLU A 36 12.91 7.14 7.51
CA GLU A 36 14.19 7.15 6.84
C GLU A 36 14.05 6.74 5.37
N VAL A 37 14.92 7.31 4.54
CA VAL A 37 15.07 6.91 3.15
C VAL A 37 15.72 5.53 3.13
N ILE A 38 15.15 4.61 2.37
CA ILE A 38 15.66 3.26 2.21
C ILE A 38 16.49 3.12 0.95
N VAL A 39 17.35 2.11 0.93
CA VAL A 39 18.01 1.63 -0.28
C VAL A 39 17.23 0.41 -0.78
N ALA A 40 16.59 0.51 -1.96
CA ALA A 40 15.72 -0.55 -2.50
C ALA A 40 16.41 -1.92 -2.56
N GLU A 41 17.69 -1.96 -2.96
CA GLU A 41 18.48 -3.19 -3.07
C GLU A 41 18.68 -3.90 -1.72
N VAL A 42 18.75 -3.15 -0.62
CA VAL A 42 18.87 -3.71 0.73
C VAL A 42 17.58 -4.46 1.11
N VAL A 43 16.41 -3.91 0.75
CA VAL A 43 15.11 -4.57 0.98
C VAL A 43 14.91 -5.74 0.02
N LEU A 44 15.28 -5.59 -1.26
CA LEU A 44 15.21 -6.67 -2.25
C LEU A 44 16.11 -7.87 -1.88
N SER A 45 17.17 -7.65 -1.12
CA SER A 45 18.07 -8.69 -0.62
C SER A 45 17.64 -9.29 0.73
N ALA A 46 16.57 -8.79 1.36
CA ALA A 46 16.09 -9.30 2.65
C ALA A 46 15.29 -10.60 2.48
N GLU A 47 16.00 -11.74 2.47
CA GLU A 47 15.40 -13.06 2.19
C GLU A 47 14.20 -13.40 3.07
N GLU A 48 14.27 -13.10 4.37
CA GLU A 48 13.18 -13.39 5.30
C GLU A 48 11.90 -12.64 4.93
N TYR A 49 11.99 -11.37 4.52
CA TYR A 49 10.83 -10.57 4.11
C TYR A 49 10.11 -11.15 2.88
N TRP A 50 10.84 -11.79 1.97
CA TRP A 50 10.25 -12.32 0.73
C TRP A 50 9.68 -13.73 0.87
N ASN A 51 9.96 -14.42 1.97
CA ASN A 51 9.62 -15.83 2.16
C ASN A 51 8.81 -16.05 3.45
N PRO A 52 7.57 -15.54 3.54
CA PRO A 52 6.70 -15.81 4.68
C PRO A 52 6.35 -17.29 4.79
N ASP A 53 6.27 -17.78 6.03
CA ASP A 53 5.76 -19.11 6.31
C ASP A 53 4.34 -19.25 5.72
N LEU A 54 4.18 -20.25 4.85
CA LEU A 54 2.99 -20.49 4.01
C LEU A 54 1.81 -21.08 4.81
N GLY A 55 1.51 -20.53 5.99
CA GLY A 55 0.24 -20.79 6.66
C GLY A 55 -0.94 -20.31 5.80
N GLU A 56 -2.10 -20.97 5.91
CA GLU A 56 -3.28 -20.69 5.07
C GLU A 56 -3.73 -19.21 5.08
N GLY A 57 -3.39 -18.45 6.13
CA GLY A 57 -3.67 -17.02 6.25
C GLY A 57 -2.71 -16.07 5.53
N SER A 58 -1.60 -16.55 4.97
CA SER A 58 -0.52 -15.72 4.38
C SER A 58 -0.61 -15.59 2.85
N ASN A 59 -1.59 -16.23 2.21
CA ASN A 59 -1.68 -16.28 0.73
C ASN A 59 -1.85 -14.90 0.09
N TRP A 60 -2.65 -14.01 0.68
CA TRP A 60 -2.86 -12.65 0.16
C TRP A 60 -1.61 -11.77 0.32
N LEU A 61 -0.84 -11.98 1.39
CA LEU A 61 0.45 -11.31 1.62
C LEU A 61 1.44 -11.70 0.53
N TYR A 62 1.61 -13.00 0.27
CA TYR A 62 2.56 -13.49 -0.74
C TYR A 62 2.13 -13.17 -2.17
N LYS A 63 0.89 -13.52 -2.55
CA LYS A 63 0.42 -13.42 -3.95
C LYS A 63 -0.07 -12.02 -4.33
N GLY A 64 -0.33 -11.15 -3.37
CA GLY A 64 -0.82 -9.80 -3.62
C GLY A 64 0.21 -8.76 -3.23
N VAL A 65 0.42 -8.62 -1.92
CA VAL A 65 1.21 -7.52 -1.35
C VAL A 65 2.69 -7.61 -1.75
N LEU A 66 3.36 -8.72 -1.46
CA LEU A 66 4.81 -8.85 -1.70
C LEU A 66 5.17 -8.77 -3.20
N LEU A 67 4.32 -9.29 -4.09
CA LEU A 67 4.52 -9.09 -5.53
C LEU A 67 4.44 -7.61 -5.90
N SER A 68 3.46 -6.89 -5.37
CA SER A 68 3.30 -5.44 -5.60
C SER A 68 4.48 -4.64 -5.05
N VAL A 69 4.99 -5.00 -3.87
CA VAL A 69 6.16 -4.34 -3.27
C VAL A 69 7.40 -4.58 -4.13
N ARG A 70 7.62 -5.81 -4.61
CA ARG A 70 8.77 -6.13 -5.46
C ARG A 70 8.76 -5.31 -6.75
N GLU A 71 7.60 -5.21 -7.40
CA GLU A 71 7.42 -4.38 -8.59
C GLU A 71 7.67 -2.90 -8.29
N PHE A 72 7.06 -2.38 -7.21
CA PHE A 72 7.24 -1.01 -6.76
C PHE A 72 8.72 -0.66 -6.55
N LEU A 73 9.44 -1.49 -5.78
CA LEU A 73 10.85 -1.26 -5.47
C LEU A 73 11.70 -1.33 -6.74
N ALA A 74 11.41 -2.24 -7.68
CA ALA A 74 12.13 -2.34 -8.94
C ALA A 74 11.95 -1.09 -9.83
N ILE A 75 10.72 -0.58 -9.95
CA ILE A 75 10.40 0.61 -10.75
C ILE A 75 11.00 1.87 -10.12
N HIS A 76 10.97 1.98 -8.79
CA HIS A 76 11.36 3.19 -8.06
C HIS A 76 12.76 3.13 -7.45
N ARG A 77 13.57 2.14 -7.80
CA ARG A 77 14.87 1.87 -7.15
C ARG A 77 15.86 3.05 -7.13
N GLU A 78 15.72 3.99 -8.07
CA GLU A 78 16.57 5.18 -8.21
C GLU A 78 15.94 6.44 -7.60
N HIS A 79 14.75 6.33 -6.98
CA HIS A 79 14.02 7.43 -6.36
C HIS A 79 14.22 7.46 -4.84
N GLU A 80 13.80 8.56 -4.20
CA GLU A 80 13.73 8.66 -2.74
C GLU A 80 12.51 7.89 -2.22
N ILE A 81 12.76 6.65 -1.78
CA ILE A 81 11.75 5.79 -1.15
C ILE A 81 11.89 5.88 0.37
N ILE A 82 10.78 6.13 1.06
CA ILE A 82 10.69 6.12 2.53
C ILE A 82 9.90 4.92 3.00
N PHE A 83 10.29 4.38 4.14
CA PHE A 83 9.50 3.40 4.89
C PHE A 83 8.80 4.09 6.06
N GLY A 84 7.50 3.84 6.26
CA GLY A 84 6.76 4.48 7.34
C GLY A 84 5.26 4.25 7.32
N GLU A 85 4.57 4.92 8.24
CA GLU A 85 3.11 5.04 8.29
C GLU A 85 2.64 6.20 7.41
N TYR A 86 1.33 6.32 7.18
CA TYR A 86 0.76 7.38 6.34
C TYR A 86 1.24 8.78 6.75
N GLU A 87 1.24 9.05 8.05
CA GLU A 87 1.60 10.33 8.66
C GLU A 87 3.09 10.65 8.51
N ASP A 88 3.92 9.67 8.11
CA ASP A 88 5.36 9.87 7.91
C ASP A 88 5.66 10.51 6.54
N PHE A 89 4.74 10.43 5.58
CA PHE A 89 4.95 10.93 4.21
C PHE A 89 3.76 11.68 3.60
N ILE A 90 2.57 11.57 4.19
CA ILE A 90 1.38 12.34 3.83
C ILE A 90 1.02 13.27 4.99
N SER A 91 0.94 14.57 4.69
CA SER A 91 0.39 15.55 5.61
C SER A 91 -1.12 15.70 5.36
N TRP A 92 -1.91 15.58 6.43
CA TRP A 92 -3.35 15.87 6.40
C TRP A 92 -3.67 17.33 6.71
N ASP A 93 -2.67 18.08 7.18
CA ASP A 93 -2.80 19.50 7.52
C ASP A 93 -2.68 20.41 6.28
N ASP A 94 -2.33 19.83 5.13
CA ASP A 94 -2.25 20.52 3.85
C ASP A 94 -2.91 19.70 2.72
N GLU A 95 -2.91 20.23 1.51
CA GLU A 95 -3.49 19.57 0.33
C GLU A 95 -2.58 18.50 -0.28
N SER A 96 -1.43 18.16 0.35
CA SER A 96 -0.48 17.19 -0.22
C SER A 96 -1.07 15.79 -0.38
N PHE A 97 -2.04 15.40 0.46
CA PHE A 97 -2.76 14.13 0.32
C PHE A 97 -3.45 13.98 -1.04
N LEU A 98 -3.77 15.07 -1.74
CA LEU A 98 -4.35 15.05 -3.09
C LEU A 98 -3.37 14.53 -4.13
N GLU A 99 -2.06 14.65 -3.89
CA GLU A 99 -1.00 14.27 -4.83
C GLU A 99 -0.63 12.79 -4.74
N TRP A 100 -1.00 12.12 -3.64
CA TRP A 100 -0.58 10.75 -3.37
C TRP A 100 -1.55 9.71 -3.96
N LYS A 101 -0.99 8.62 -4.49
CA LYS A 101 -1.74 7.48 -5.00
C LYS A 101 -1.17 6.17 -4.48
N GLN A 102 -2.03 5.29 -3.97
CA GLN A 102 -1.62 3.93 -3.62
C GLN A 102 -1.50 3.06 -4.87
N LEU A 103 -0.48 2.21 -4.91
CA LEU A 103 -0.29 1.16 -5.91
C LEU A 103 -0.43 -0.22 -5.27
N GLY A 104 -0.56 -1.24 -6.12
CA GLY A 104 -0.52 -2.64 -5.71
C GLY A 104 -1.88 -3.24 -5.36
N TYR A 105 -1.85 -4.26 -4.50
CA TYR A 105 -3.00 -5.15 -4.25
C TYR A 105 -4.16 -4.52 -3.48
N LEU A 106 -3.88 -3.68 -2.47
CA LEU A 106 -4.89 -3.06 -1.60
C LEU A 106 -5.00 -1.57 -1.91
N LEU A 107 -5.66 -1.22 -3.01
CA LEU A 107 -5.80 0.18 -3.42
C LEU A 107 -6.72 0.95 -2.47
N THR A 108 -6.21 2.04 -1.89
CA THR A 108 -7.02 3.06 -1.23
C THR A 108 -7.58 4.03 -2.28
N SER A 109 -8.86 4.37 -2.13
CA SER A 109 -9.58 5.30 -2.99
C SER A 109 -9.20 6.75 -2.68
N LEU A 110 -7.95 7.14 -2.98
CA LEU A 110 -7.47 8.52 -2.84
C LEU A 110 -7.89 9.39 -4.04
N PRO A 111 -7.97 10.72 -3.89
CA PRO A 111 -8.38 11.65 -4.94
C PRO A 111 -7.68 11.42 -6.29
N ARG A 112 -6.36 11.24 -6.28
CA ARG A 112 -5.56 11.00 -7.48
C ARG A 112 -5.94 9.71 -8.21
N TYR A 113 -6.37 8.66 -7.49
CA TYR A 113 -6.85 7.42 -8.10
C TYR A 113 -8.15 7.64 -8.90
N PHE A 114 -9.11 8.39 -8.35
CA PHE A 114 -10.36 8.70 -9.05
C PHE A 114 -10.12 9.47 -10.35
N VAL A 115 -9.22 10.45 -10.32
CA VAL A 115 -8.90 11.28 -11.48
C VAL A 115 -8.05 10.52 -12.50
N GLU A 116 -6.98 9.85 -12.07
CA GLU A 116 -6.02 9.24 -12.99
C GLU A 116 -6.46 7.88 -13.50
N GLU A 117 -7.03 7.01 -12.66
CA GLU A 117 -7.38 5.65 -13.05
C GLU A 117 -8.83 5.55 -13.52
N LEU A 118 -9.77 6.13 -12.77
CA LEU A 118 -11.19 6.06 -13.10
C LEU A 118 -11.65 7.18 -14.05
N LYS A 119 -10.81 8.19 -14.29
CA LYS A 119 -11.08 9.35 -15.17
C LYS A 119 -12.30 10.16 -14.75
N PHE A 120 -12.63 10.15 -13.47
CA PHE A 120 -13.73 10.93 -12.92
C PHE A 120 -13.41 12.42 -13.02
N LYS A 121 -14.45 13.21 -13.29
CA LYS A 121 -14.42 14.65 -13.49
C LYS A 121 -15.34 15.38 -12.53
N SER A 122 -16.20 14.68 -11.79
CA SER A 122 -17.09 15.27 -10.81
C SER A 122 -17.07 14.54 -9.47
N TRP A 123 -17.54 15.23 -8.43
CA TRP A 123 -17.76 14.64 -7.12
C TRP A 123 -18.90 13.62 -7.12
N ASP A 124 -19.92 13.83 -7.97
CA ASP A 124 -21.05 12.90 -8.09
C ASP A 124 -20.58 11.51 -8.58
N GLU A 125 -19.66 11.46 -9.56
CA GLU A 125 -19.07 10.19 -10.02
C GLU A 125 -18.29 9.47 -8.89
N VAL A 126 -17.61 10.24 -8.03
CA VAL A 126 -16.91 9.70 -6.85
C VAL A 126 -17.91 9.12 -5.84
N CYS A 127 -18.97 9.86 -5.51
CA CYS A 127 -20.01 9.41 -4.58
C CYS A 127 -20.69 8.13 -5.07
N GLU A 128 -21.14 8.10 -6.33
CA GLU A 128 -21.79 6.93 -6.93
C GLU A 128 -20.89 5.69 -6.87
N TYR A 129 -19.60 5.86 -7.16
CA TYR A 129 -18.63 4.76 -7.09
C TYR A 129 -18.45 4.21 -5.67
N ILE A 130 -18.34 5.10 -4.68
CA ILE A 130 -18.17 4.71 -3.27
C ILE A 130 -19.43 3.98 -2.79
N GLU A 131 -20.62 4.47 -3.13
CA GLU A 131 -21.90 3.86 -2.76
C GLU A 131 -22.03 2.45 -3.35
N GLN A 132 -21.76 2.28 -4.66
CA GLN A 132 -21.81 0.97 -5.32
C GLN A 132 -20.82 -0.03 -4.69
N ARG A 133 -19.61 0.42 -4.33
CA ARG A 133 -18.63 -0.43 -3.65
C ARG A 133 -19.03 -0.79 -2.23
N ALA A 134 -19.61 0.13 -1.48
CA ALA A 134 -20.12 -0.13 -0.13
C ALA A 134 -21.23 -1.19 -0.17
N GLU A 135 -22.16 -1.10 -1.13
CA GLU A 135 -23.21 -2.10 -1.33
C GLU A 135 -22.64 -3.47 -1.69
N THR A 136 -21.64 -3.53 -2.58
CA THR A 136 -21.00 -4.78 -3.00
C THR A 136 -20.30 -5.48 -1.82
N LEU A 137 -19.64 -4.73 -0.94
CA LEU A 137 -19.01 -5.27 0.27
C LEU A 137 -20.03 -5.82 1.27
N VAL A 138 -21.19 -5.17 1.41
CA VAL A 138 -22.30 -5.60 2.28
C VAL A 138 -22.99 -6.87 1.75
N VAL A 139 -23.15 -6.99 0.42
CA VAL A 139 -23.73 -8.20 -0.19
C VAL A 139 -22.76 -9.39 -0.08
N GLY A 140 -21.45 -9.18 -0.31
CA GLY A 140 -20.42 -10.22 -0.15
C GLY A 140 -20.33 -10.78 1.29
N THR A 141 -20.48 -9.93 2.31
CA THR A 141 -20.51 -10.37 3.72
C THR A 141 -21.77 -11.15 4.09
N ARG A 142 -22.89 -10.91 3.41
CA ARG A 142 -24.12 -11.69 3.61
C ARG A 142 -24.03 -13.09 3.00
N VAL A 143 -23.40 -13.24 1.83
CA VAL A 143 -23.25 -14.55 1.18
C VAL A 143 -22.25 -15.45 1.92
N ALA A 144 -21.17 -14.87 2.48
CA ALA A 144 -20.17 -15.61 3.27
C ALA A 144 -20.68 -16.10 4.65
N ARG A 145 -21.86 -15.68 5.11
CA ARG A 145 -22.50 -16.18 6.35
C ARG A 145 -23.45 -17.36 6.14
N TYR A 146 -23.64 -17.80 4.89
CA TYR A 146 -24.51 -18.92 4.53
C TYR A 146 -23.82 -19.97 3.63
N SER A 147 -22.49 -20.06 3.67
CA SER A 147 -21.69 -21.09 2.98
C SER A 147 -20.97 -21.97 3.99
#